data_AF-A0A328L176-F1
#
_entry.id   AF-A0A328L176-F1
#
_cell.length_a   1.000
_cell.length_b   1.000
_cell.length_c   1.000
_cell.angle_alpha   90.00
_cell.angle_beta   90.00
_cell.angle_gamma   90.00
#
_symmetry.space_group_name_H-M   'P 1'
#
loop_
_entity.id
_entity.type
_entity.pdbx_description
1 polymer ?
#
loop_
_entity_poly.entity_id
_entity_poly.type
_entity_poly.pdbx_seq_one_letter_code
_entity_poly.pdbx_strand_id
1 'polypeptide(L)'
;MKIIIYMLMLCFVITGCSIGKKDNPNEKPEQKNVSMKNVTYTNKSNKPNEKAADHLASLAASIPGVNDATAVVVGKYAVVGIDVKAKLDRTRVESIKYSVAESLKNDPNGANAVVVADVDTYERLKQIGKQIKKGKTGEGILDELAAIVGRVMPQVPNDMIENRETNPIKDNDKQLPKDEEQELRKEQEDQSNNHLKK
;
A
#
# COMPACT_ATOMS: atom_id res chain seq x y z
N MET A 1 -37.34 -54.79 -8.36
CA MET A 1 -37.68 -53.92 -7.21
C MET A 1 -36.45 -53.29 -6.54
N LYS A 2 -35.38 -54.04 -6.25
CA LYS A 2 -34.14 -53.49 -5.65
C LYS A 2 -33.44 -52.40 -6.50
N ILE A 3 -33.42 -52.55 -7.82
CA ILE A 3 -32.82 -51.56 -8.74
C ILE A 3 -33.59 -50.22 -8.74
N ILE A 4 -34.91 -50.27 -8.59
CA ILE A 4 -35.77 -49.07 -8.52
C ILE A 4 -35.51 -48.31 -7.20
N ILE A 5 -35.25 -49.05 -6.12
CA ILE A 5 -34.89 -48.48 -4.81
C ILE A 5 -33.53 -47.77 -4.88
N TYR A 6 -32.54 -48.35 -5.57
CA TYR A 6 -31.23 -47.71 -5.76
C TYR A 6 -31.30 -46.46 -6.66
N MET A 7 -32.17 -46.46 -7.67
CA MET A 7 -32.38 -45.30 -8.54
C MET A 7 -33.06 -44.13 -7.80
N LEU A 8 -34.00 -44.43 -6.90
CA LEU A 8 -34.68 -43.42 -6.08
C LEU A 8 -33.76 -42.79 -5.02
N MET A 9 -32.83 -43.58 -4.46
CA MET A 9 -31.85 -43.11 -3.46
C MET A 9 -30.77 -42.19 -4.06
N LEU A 10 -30.44 -42.36 -5.35
CA LEU A 10 -29.47 -41.52 -6.06
C LEU A 10 -30.04 -40.13 -6.40
N CYS A 11 -31.35 -40.00 -6.62
CA CYS A 11 -31.99 -38.72 -6.93
C CYS A 11 -32.02 -37.74 -5.75
N PHE A 12 -31.90 -38.21 -4.50
CA PHE A 12 -31.97 -37.36 -3.31
C PHE A 12 -30.70 -36.55 -3.02
N VAL A 13 -29.60 -36.80 -3.75
CA VAL A 13 -28.30 -36.14 -3.49
C VAL A 13 -28.11 -34.84 -4.28
N ILE A 14 -29.05 -34.47 -5.17
CA ILE A 14 -28.88 -33.32 -6.10
C ILE A 14 -29.67 -32.07 -5.69
N THR A 15 -30.38 -32.07 -4.55
CA THR A 15 -31.01 -30.85 -4.02
C THR A 15 -30.06 -30.06 -3.12
N GLY A 16 -29.03 -29.46 -3.72
CA GLY A 16 -28.27 -28.37 -3.12
C GLY A 16 -29.01 -27.04 -3.32
N CYS A 17 -29.34 -26.34 -2.23
CA CYS A 17 -29.97 -25.02 -2.26
C CYS A 17 -29.07 -23.98 -2.95
N SER A 18 -29.59 -23.28 -3.95
CA SER A 18 -29.13 -21.92 -4.23
C SER A 18 -29.79 -20.98 -3.22
N ILE A 19 -28.97 -20.26 -2.45
CA ILE A 19 -29.44 -19.10 -1.69
C ILE A 19 -29.71 -17.99 -2.71
N GLY A 20 -31.01 -17.74 -2.94
CA GLY A 20 -31.46 -16.53 -3.62
C GLY A 20 -31.22 -15.33 -2.71
N LYS A 21 -30.26 -14.48 -3.09
CA LYS A 21 -30.16 -13.12 -2.55
C LYS A 21 -31.44 -12.38 -2.95
N LYS A 22 -32.22 -11.94 -1.96
CA LYS A 22 -33.28 -10.95 -2.18
C LYS A 22 -32.60 -9.60 -2.36
N ASP A 23 -32.50 -9.15 -3.59
CA ASP A 23 -32.11 -7.78 -3.90
C ASP A 23 -33.30 -6.86 -3.55
N ASN A 24 -33.17 -6.15 -2.43
CA ASN A 24 -34.01 -4.98 -2.14
C ASN A 24 -33.57 -3.84 -3.09
N PRO A 25 -34.45 -3.24 -3.91
CA PRO A 25 -34.05 -2.21 -4.87
C PRO A 25 -33.67 -0.84 -4.26
N ASN A 26 -33.46 -0.72 -2.95
CA ASN A 26 -33.35 0.60 -2.28
C ASN A 26 -32.25 0.74 -1.22
N GLU A 27 -31.23 -0.11 -1.24
CA GLU A 27 -29.98 0.20 -0.53
C GLU A 27 -28.92 0.60 -1.56
N LYS A 28 -28.72 1.92 -1.73
CA LYS A 28 -27.52 2.42 -2.38
C LYS A 28 -26.33 1.96 -1.52
N PRO A 29 -25.40 1.15 -2.02
CA PRO A 29 -24.09 1.12 -1.42
C PRO A 29 -23.51 2.50 -1.68
N GLU A 30 -23.23 3.28 -0.64
CA GLU A 30 -22.27 4.38 -0.73
C GLU A 30 -20.94 3.77 -1.15
N GLN A 31 -20.78 3.60 -2.47
CA GLN A 31 -19.48 3.47 -3.08
C GLN A 31 -18.80 4.81 -2.85
N LYS A 32 -18.06 4.89 -1.74
CA LYS A 32 -17.00 5.86 -1.58
C LYS A 32 -16.08 5.66 -2.77
N ASN A 33 -16.30 6.46 -3.81
CA ASN A 33 -15.47 6.52 -5.00
C ASN A 33 -14.12 7.06 -4.55
N VAL A 34 -13.28 6.18 -4.02
CA VAL A 34 -11.86 6.43 -3.90
C VAL A 34 -11.37 6.44 -5.35
N SER A 35 -11.30 7.63 -5.94
CA SER A 35 -10.69 7.85 -7.24
C SER A 35 -9.23 7.47 -7.12
N MET A 36 -8.91 6.21 -7.39
CA MET A 36 -7.55 5.76 -7.55
C MET A 36 -7.05 6.42 -8.84
N LYS A 37 -6.13 7.38 -8.69
CA LYS A 37 -5.43 7.98 -9.83
C LYS A 37 -4.77 6.83 -10.59
N ASN A 38 -5.29 6.51 -11.77
CA ASN A 38 -4.68 5.56 -12.68
C ASN A 38 -3.29 6.10 -13.04
N VAL A 39 -2.26 5.59 -12.36
CA VAL A 39 -0.88 5.89 -12.71
C VAL A 39 -0.62 5.13 -14.00
N THR A 40 -0.47 5.85 -15.11
CA THR A 40 0.02 5.24 -16.36
C THR A 40 1.43 4.72 -16.10
N TYR A 41 1.54 3.43 -15.80
CA TYR A 41 2.82 2.74 -15.63
C TYR A 41 3.53 2.77 -16.98
N THR A 42 4.42 3.75 -17.16
CA THR A 42 5.36 3.70 -18.29
C THR A 42 6.12 2.39 -18.18
N ASN A 43 6.10 1.62 -19.27
CA ASN A 43 6.55 0.22 -19.37
C ASN A 43 8.08 0.09 -19.28
N LYS A 44 8.72 0.81 -18.34
CA LYS A 44 10.08 0.53 -17.94
C LYS A 44 9.96 -0.69 -17.04
N SER A 45 10.40 -1.85 -17.56
CA SER A 45 10.40 -3.13 -16.86
C SER A 45 11.14 -2.96 -15.52
N ASN A 46 10.41 -2.62 -14.46
CA ASN A 46 10.92 -2.52 -13.10
C ASN A 46 11.06 -3.95 -12.59
N LYS A 47 12.12 -4.62 -13.02
CA LYS A 47 12.43 -5.96 -12.55
C LYS A 47 12.92 -5.88 -11.10
N PRO A 48 12.60 -6.88 -10.27
CA PRO A 48 13.20 -6.98 -8.94
C PRO A 48 14.73 -7.06 -9.05
N ASN A 49 15.43 -6.35 -8.16
CA ASN A 49 16.89 -6.37 -8.08
C ASN A 49 17.33 -7.08 -6.80
N GLU A 50 17.66 -8.36 -6.91
CA GLU A 50 18.05 -9.19 -5.76
C GLU A 50 19.36 -8.71 -5.12
N LYS A 51 20.36 -8.32 -5.92
CA LYS A 51 21.64 -7.83 -5.39
C LYS A 51 21.47 -6.56 -4.56
N ALA A 52 20.64 -5.62 -5.03
CA ALA A 52 20.32 -4.42 -4.26
C ALA A 52 19.52 -4.78 -3.00
N ALA A 53 18.55 -5.70 -3.09
CA ALA A 53 17.78 -6.13 -1.93
C ALA A 53 18.67 -6.76 -0.84
N ASP A 54 19.55 -7.69 -1.21
CA ASP A 54 20.47 -8.32 -0.26
C ASP A 54 21.42 -7.28 0.37
N HIS A 55 21.86 -6.27 -0.41
CA HIS A 55 22.66 -5.17 0.11
C HIS A 55 21.93 -4.31 1.15
N LEU A 56 20.72 -3.85 0.83
CA LEU A 56 19.92 -3.03 1.75
C LEU A 56 19.53 -3.79 3.01
N ALA A 57 19.21 -5.09 2.88
CA ALA A 57 18.96 -5.96 4.03
C ALA A 57 20.20 -6.07 4.92
N SER A 58 21.39 -6.25 4.34
CA SER A 58 22.63 -6.31 5.10
C SER A 58 22.95 -5.00 5.82
N LEU A 59 22.73 -3.84 5.18
CA LEU A 59 22.88 -2.53 5.81
C LEU A 59 21.92 -2.39 7.00
N ALA A 60 20.64 -2.72 6.81
CA ALA A 60 19.65 -2.64 7.88
C ALA A 60 19.96 -3.59 9.04
N ALA A 61 20.37 -4.82 8.75
CA ALA A 61 20.74 -5.80 9.78
C ALA A 61 21.99 -5.40 10.60
N SER A 62 22.84 -4.52 10.07
CA SER A 62 24.02 -4.01 10.78
C SER A 62 23.68 -3.00 11.90
N ILE A 63 22.45 -2.49 11.93
CA ILE A 63 22.03 -1.47 12.90
C ILE A 63 21.77 -2.11 14.27
N PRO A 64 22.35 -1.58 15.37
CA PRO A 64 22.11 -2.09 16.71
C PRO A 64 20.62 -2.15 17.08
N GLY A 65 20.17 -3.33 17.52
CA GLY A 65 18.77 -3.56 17.89
C GLY A 65 17.93 -4.21 16.80
N VAL A 66 18.44 -4.28 15.57
CA VAL A 66 17.90 -5.13 14.51
C VAL A 66 18.42 -6.57 14.73
N ASN A 67 17.51 -7.53 14.71
CA ASN A 67 17.83 -8.96 14.79
C ASN A 67 18.06 -9.55 13.40
N ASP A 68 17.19 -9.19 12.46
CA ASP A 68 17.23 -9.64 11.08
C ASP A 68 16.58 -8.58 10.18
N ALA A 69 16.88 -8.62 8.89
CA ALA A 69 16.29 -7.73 7.92
C ALA A 69 16.06 -8.41 6.58
N THR A 70 15.03 -7.98 5.87
CA THR A 70 14.71 -8.42 4.52
C THR A 70 14.36 -7.20 3.67
N ALA A 71 14.64 -7.26 2.37
CA ALA A 71 14.29 -6.18 1.47
C ALA A 71 13.75 -6.71 0.14
N VAL A 72 12.94 -5.88 -0.51
CA VAL A 72 12.51 -6.08 -1.90
C VAL A 72 12.74 -4.76 -2.63
N VAL A 73 13.48 -4.82 -3.73
CA VAL A 73 13.84 -3.65 -4.55
C VAL A 73 13.24 -3.80 -5.93
N VAL A 74 12.46 -2.81 -6.36
CA VAL A 74 11.77 -2.78 -7.65
C VAL A 74 12.03 -1.42 -8.31
N GLY A 75 12.82 -1.42 -9.38
CA GLY A 75 13.22 -0.17 -10.05
C GLY A 75 14.02 0.74 -9.11
N LYS A 76 13.47 1.92 -8.81
CA LYS A 76 14.08 2.92 -7.91
C LYS A 76 13.58 2.87 -6.46
N TYR A 77 12.63 1.98 -6.18
CA TYR A 77 11.95 1.89 -4.90
C TYR A 77 12.39 0.64 -4.15
N ALA A 78 12.43 0.74 -2.83
CA ALA A 78 12.75 -0.37 -1.95
C ALA A 78 11.77 -0.42 -0.79
N VAL A 79 11.43 -1.63 -0.35
CA VAL A 79 10.75 -1.86 0.92
C VAL A 79 11.69 -2.71 1.77
N VAL A 80 12.01 -2.24 2.97
CA VAL A 80 12.93 -2.89 3.90
C VAL A 80 12.19 -3.21 5.18
N GLY A 81 12.07 -4.49 5.48
CA GLY A 81 11.50 -5.00 6.72
C GLY A 81 12.60 -5.32 7.72
N ILE A 82 12.45 -4.85 8.94
CA ILE A 82 13.36 -5.15 10.05
C ILE A 82 12.62 -5.96 11.11
N ASP A 83 13.25 -7.02 11.58
CA ASP A 83 12.88 -7.70 12.81
C ASP A 83 13.67 -7.08 13.97
N VAL A 84 12.99 -6.71 15.03
CA VAL A 84 13.57 -6.04 16.20
C VAL A 84 13.41 -6.94 17.42
N LYS A 85 14.28 -6.79 18.42
CA LYS A 85 14.24 -7.62 19.63
C LYS A 85 12.85 -7.61 20.28
N ALA A 86 12.37 -8.80 20.64
CA ALA A 86 11.15 -8.94 21.41
C ALA A 86 11.26 -8.13 22.72
N LYS A 87 10.16 -7.48 23.12
CA LYS A 87 10.01 -6.65 24.34
C LYS A 87 10.59 -5.23 24.29
N LEU A 88 10.94 -4.70 23.10
CA LEU A 88 11.23 -3.27 22.97
C LEU A 88 9.94 -2.45 23.05
N ASP A 89 10.00 -1.31 23.73
CA ASP A 89 8.91 -0.33 23.69
C ASP A 89 8.79 0.29 22.29
N ARG A 90 7.60 0.85 21.98
CA ARG A 90 7.30 1.43 20.67
C ARG A 90 8.26 2.55 20.29
N THR A 91 8.65 3.41 21.24
CA THR A 91 9.55 4.55 21.00
C THR A 91 10.95 4.08 20.59
N ARG A 92 11.42 2.98 21.18
CA ARG A 92 12.69 2.34 20.85
C ARG A 92 12.65 1.70 19.48
N VAL A 93 11.54 1.03 19.12
CA VAL A 93 11.33 0.49 17.77
C VAL A 93 11.33 1.61 16.73
N GLU A 94 10.65 2.73 17.00
CA GLU A 94 10.63 3.90 16.10
C GLU A 94 12.02 4.52 15.95
N SER A 95 12.80 4.60 17.03
CA SER A 95 14.18 5.09 16.98
C SER A 95 15.08 4.18 16.13
N ILE A 96 14.97 2.85 16.27
CA ILE A 96 15.70 1.90 15.43
C ILE A 96 15.28 2.04 13.96
N LYS A 97 13.98 2.15 13.68
CA LYS A 97 13.46 2.38 12.32
C LYS A 97 14.04 3.65 11.70
N TYR A 98 14.16 4.72 12.48
CA TYR A 98 14.80 5.96 12.05
C TYR A 98 16.29 5.76 11.74
N SER A 99 17.04 5.08 12.62
CA SER A 99 18.46 4.77 12.37
C SER A 99 18.65 3.93 11.10
N VAL A 100 17.79 2.95 10.86
CA VAL A 100 17.80 2.16 9.62
C VAL A 100 17.52 3.06 8.42
N ALA A 101 16.47 3.88 8.46
CA ALA A 101 16.15 4.80 7.37
C ALA A 101 17.31 5.75 7.03
N GLU A 102 17.98 6.32 8.04
CA GLU A 102 19.14 7.20 7.82
C GLU A 102 20.33 6.45 7.21
N SER A 103 20.54 5.18 7.60
CA SER A 103 21.61 4.36 7.01
C SER A 103 21.40 4.07 5.51
N LEU A 104 20.14 4.00 5.07
CA LEU A 104 19.77 3.70 3.68
C LEU A 104 19.68 4.96 2.80
N LYS A 105 19.50 6.13 3.41
CA LYS A 105 19.25 7.42 2.73
C LYS A 105 20.31 7.80 1.70
N ASN A 106 21.57 7.49 1.98
CA ASN A 106 22.70 7.80 1.09
C ASN A 106 23.01 6.64 0.11
N ASP A 107 22.34 5.50 0.23
CA ASP A 107 22.48 4.40 -0.71
C ASP A 107 21.64 4.68 -1.98
N PRO A 108 22.20 4.58 -3.19
CA PRO A 108 21.45 4.82 -4.43
C PRO A 108 20.19 3.94 -4.60
N ASN A 109 20.21 2.72 -4.07
CA ASN A 109 19.07 1.79 -4.07
C ASN A 109 18.17 1.99 -2.84
N GLY A 110 18.70 2.57 -1.76
CA GLY A 110 18.03 2.81 -0.48
C GLY A 110 17.40 4.20 -0.32
N ALA A 111 17.73 5.16 -1.18
CA ALA A 111 17.28 6.55 -1.06
C ALA A 111 15.75 6.72 -1.02
N ASN A 112 15.00 5.82 -1.66
CA ASN A 112 13.54 5.77 -1.64
C ASN A 112 12.99 4.58 -0.84
N ALA A 113 13.76 4.06 0.12
CA ALA A 113 13.36 2.90 0.90
C ALA A 113 12.29 3.25 1.94
N VAL A 114 11.23 2.45 1.98
CA VAL A 114 10.26 2.45 3.08
C VAL A 114 10.68 1.39 4.09
N VAL A 115 10.89 1.79 5.35
CA VAL A 115 11.27 0.88 6.44
C VAL A 115 10.05 0.48 7.25
N VAL A 116 9.86 -0.82 7.44
CA VAL A 116 8.76 -1.43 8.21
C VAL A 116 9.34 -2.30 9.32
N ALA A 117 8.71 -2.30 10.50
CA ALA A 117 9.24 -2.98 11.69
C ALA A 117 8.21 -3.87 12.41
N ASP A 118 7.00 -4.01 11.85
CA ASP A 118 5.98 -4.89 12.39
C ASP A 118 6.19 -6.33 11.90
N VAL A 119 5.88 -7.29 12.78
CA VAL A 119 6.13 -8.72 12.56
C VAL A 119 5.40 -9.23 11.32
N ASP A 120 4.12 -8.86 11.17
CA ASP A 120 3.27 -9.35 10.09
C ASP A 120 3.77 -8.87 8.72
N THR A 121 4.12 -7.60 8.60
CA THR A 121 4.65 -7.03 7.34
C THR A 121 6.06 -7.54 7.05
N TYR A 122 6.91 -7.72 8.06
CA TYR A 122 8.23 -8.35 7.88
C TYR A 122 8.09 -9.77 7.30
N GLU A 123 7.23 -10.60 7.89
CA GLU A 123 7.00 -11.96 7.39
C GLU A 123 6.41 -11.95 5.98
N ARG A 124 5.45 -11.05 5.71
CA ARG A 124 4.89 -10.91 4.36
C ARG A 124 5.95 -10.53 3.34
N LEU A 125 6.79 -9.53 3.65
CA LEU A 125 7.87 -9.08 2.78
C LEU A 125 8.90 -10.19 2.52
N LYS A 126 9.22 -10.98 3.55
CA LYS A 126 10.08 -12.17 3.43
C LYS A 126 9.51 -13.21 2.48
N GLN A 127 8.19 -13.47 2.53
CA GLN A 127 7.54 -14.37 1.59
C GLN A 127 7.54 -13.83 0.16
N ILE A 128 7.30 -12.54 -0.03
CA ILE A 128 7.40 -11.88 -1.34
C ILE A 128 8.81 -12.05 -1.93
N GLY A 129 9.84 -11.77 -1.14
CA GLY A 129 11.24 -11.98 -1.56
C GLY A 129 11.50 -13.42 -2.00
N LYS A 130 11.03 -14.42 -1.22
CA LYS A 130 11.13 -15.84 -1.61
C LYS A 130 10.42 -16.16 -2.92
N GLN A 131 9.24 -15.58 -3.17
CA GLN A 131 8.50 -15.78 -4.41
C GLN A 131 9.25 -15.20 -5.61
N ILE A 132 9.79 -13.99 -5.47
CA ILE A 132 10.62 -13.33 -6.48
C ILE A 132 11.85 -14.18 -6.81
N LYS A 133 12.57 -14.68 -5.81
CA LYS A 133 13.74 -15.58 -6.00
C LYS A 133 13.39 -16.87 -6.74
N LYS A 134 12.14 -17.34 -6.63
CA LYS A 134 11.60 -18.48 -7.38
C LYS A 134 11.12 -18.14 -8.80
N GLY A 135 11.34 -16.92 -9.27
CA GLY A 135 10.93 -16.45 -10.58
C GLY A 135 9.46 -16.01 -10.66
N LYS A 136 8.73 -15.94 -9.54
CA LYS A 136 7.38 -15.37 -9.51
C LYS A 136 7.47 -13.85 -9.49
N THR A 137 7.28 -13.24 -10.66
CA THR A 137 7.19 -11.80 -10.84
C THR A 137 5.90 -11.46 -11.60
N GLY A 138 5.19 -10.40 -11.23
CA GLY A 138 3.96 -9.99 -11.90
C GLY A 138 3.07 -9.10 -11.03
N GLU A 139 1.89 -8.73 -11.55
CA GLU A 139 0.93 -7.83 -10.91
C GLU A 139 0.59 -8.25 -9.48
N GLY A 140 0.33 -9.54 -9.22
CA GLY A 140 -0.02 -10.00 -7.86
C GLY A 140 1.05 -9.72 -6.79
N ILE A 141 2.35 -9.76 -7.14
CA ILE A 141 3.42 -9.39 -6.18
C ILE A 141 3.49 -7.86 -6.00
N LEU A 142 3.25 -7.10 -7.08
CA LEU A 142 3.22 -5.64 -7.01
C LEU A 142 2.04 -5.15 -6.18
N ASP A 143 0.88 -5.79 -6.27
CA ASP A 143 -0.30 -5.49 -5.45
C ASP A 143 -0.03 -5.74 -3.97
N GLU A 144 0.66 -6.84 -3.64
CA GLU A 144 1.07 -7.12 -2.27
C GLU A 144 2.06 -6.09 -1.73
N LEU A 145 3.05 -5.68 -2.53
CA LEU A 145 3.99 -4.62 -2.16
C LEU A 145 3.28 -3.28 -2.00
N ALA A 146 2.34 -2.94 -2.89
CA ALA A 146 1.54 -1.74 -2.82
C ALA A 146 0.66 -1.72 -1.55
N ALA A 147 0.09 -2.86 -1.16
CA ALA A 147 -0.68 -2.99 0.07
C ALA A 147 0.19 -2.76 1.33
N ILE A 148 1.44 -3.25 1.33
CA ILE A 148 2.40 -2.99 2.40
C ILE A 148 2.72 -1.49 2.48
N VAL A 149 3.10 -0.89 1.36
CA VAL A 149 3.47 0.53 1.30
C VAL A 149 2.28 1.41 1.65
N GLY A 150 1.08 1.13 1.15
CA GLY A 150 -0.12 1.93 1.41
C GLY A 150 -0.58 1.93 2.88
N ARG A 151 -0.18 0.94 3.67
CA ARG A 151 -0.41 0.92 5.13
C ARG A 151 0.57 1.81 5.89
N VAL A 152 1.79 1.96 5.36
CA VAL A 152 2.92 2.54 6.08
C VAL A 152 3.22 3.96 5.63
N MET A 153 3.01 4.25 4.35
CA MET A 153 3.18 5.57 3.76
C MET A 153 2.01 6.44 4.24
N PRO A 154 2.27 7.53 4.97
CA PRO A 154 1.27 8.58 5.14
C PRO A 154 0.85 9.03 3.75
N GLN A 155 -0.41 9.42 3.55
CA GLN A 155 -0.76 10.19 2.36
C GLN A 155 0.14 11.42 2.37
N VAL A 156 1.21 11.37 1.58
CA VAL A 156 2.11 12.51 1.40
C VAL A 156 1.19 13.60 0.87
N PRO A 157 1.06 14.75 1.55
CA PRO A 157 0.16 15.77 1.08
C PRO A 157 0.52 16.12 -0.38
N ASN A 158 -0.53 16.36 -1.17
CA ASN A 158 -0.42 16.60 -2.61
C ASN A 158 0.48 17.79 -2.96
N ASP A 159 0.88 18.60 -1.97
CA ASP A 159 1.75 19.76 -2.12
C ASP A 159 3.21 19.38 -2.45
N MET A 160 3.65 18.15 -2.16
CA MET A 160 4.99 17.67 -2.51
C MET A 160 5.08 17.10 -3.94
N ILE A 161 3.95 16.86 -4.60
CA ILE A 161 3.88 16.57 -6.03
C ILE A 161 3.47 17.88 -6.68
N GLU A 162 4.43 18.69 -7.13
CA GLU A 162 4.17 19.88 -7.95
C GLU A 162 3.55 19.43 -9.29
N ASN A 163 2.26 19.15 -9.26
CA ASN A 163 1.47 18.87 -10.43
C ASN A 163 1.14 20.24 -11.03
N ARG A 164 2.05 20.77 -11.85
CA ARG A 164 1.88 22.06 -12.54
C ARG A 164 0.61 22.15 -13.40
N GLU A 165 -0.17 21.07 -13.55
CA GLU A 165 -1.36 21.05 -14.40
C GLU A 165 -2.56 20.28 -13.84
N THR A 166 -2.84 20.34 -12.52
CA THR A 166 -4.22 20.05 -12.08
C THR A 166 -5.01 21.32 -11.98
N ASN A 167 -5.78 21.62 -13.03
CA ASN A 167 -6.96 22.47 -12.88
C ASN A 167 -7.80 21.89 -11.73
N PRO A 168 -8.16 22.69 -10.71
CA PRO A 168 -9.01 22.21 -9.62
C PRO A 168 -10.32 21.68 -10.19
N ILE A 169 -10.81 20.58 -9.62
CA ILE A 169 -12.04 19.91 -10.06
C ILE A 169 -13.22 20.84 -9.74
N LYS A 170 -13.73 21.57 -10.75
CA LYS A 170 -14.78 22.60 -10.60
C LYS A 170 -16.19 22.05 -10.38
N ASP A 171 -16.37 20.74 -10.29
CA ASP A 171 -17.71 20.12 -10.20
C ASP A 171 -18.36 20.24 -8.81
N ASN A 172 -17.57 20.45 -7.75
CA ASN A 172 -18.11 20.64 -6.40
C ASN A 172 -18.55 22.08 -6.08
N ASP A 173 -18.11 23.08 -6.87
CA ASP A 173 -18.47 24.49 -6.64
C ASP A 173 -19.98 24.76 -6.80
N LYS A 174 -20.73 23.85 -7.44
CA LYS A 174 -22.18 24.00 -7.68
C LYS A 174 -23.06 23.63 -6.49
N GLN A 175 -22.49 23.05 -5.43
CA GLN A 175 -23.24 22.58 -4.25
C GLN A 175 -23.17 23.54 -3.07
N LEU A 176 -22.31 24.55 -3.10
CA LEU A 176 -22.17 25.54 -2.04
C LEU A 176 -23.01 26.81 -2.31
N PRO A 177 -23.65 27.38 -1.28
CA PRO A 177 -24.15 28.75 -1.30
C PRO A 177 -23.02 29.74 -1.69
N LYS A 178 -23.35 30.77 -2.49
CA LYS A 178 -22.35 31.69 -3.07
C LYS A 178 -21.54 32.47 -2.03
N ASP A 179 -22.13 32.70 -0.88
CA ASP A 179 -21.54 33.35 0.29
C ASP A 179 -20.47 32.46 0.94
N GLU A 180 -20.77 31.18 1.15
CA GLU A 180 -19.80 30.20 1.66
C GLU A 180 -18.64 29.97 0.68
N GLU A 181 -18.92 29.96 -0.63
CA GLU A 181 -17.88 29.86 -1.66
C GLU A 181 -16.89 31.03 -1.60
N GLN A 182 -17.38 32.25 -1.35
CA GLN A 182 -16.55 33.45 -1.25
C GLN A 182 -15.69 33.46 0.02
N GLU A 183 -16.23 33.00 1.15
CA GLU A 183 -15.47 32.87 2.40
C GLU A 183 -14.37 31.82 2.28
N LEU A 184 -14.69 30.64 1.74
CA LEU A 184 -13.72 29.57 1.53
C LEU A 184 -12.59 29.98 0.57
N ARG A 185 -12.89 30.77 -0.47
CA ARG A 185 -11.87 31.30 -1.40
C ARG A 185 -10.92 32.26 -0.68
N LYS A 186 -11.44 33.14 0.18
CA LYS A 186 -10.62 34.07 0.98
C LYS A 186 -9.72 33.32 1.96
N GLU A 187 -10.27 32.34 2.68
CA GLU A 187 -9.47 31.52 3.61
C GLU A 187 -8.34 30.77 2.89
N GLN A 188 -8.63 30.21 1.71
CA GLN A 188 -7.61 29.52 0.90
C GLN A 188 -6.51 30.47 0.38
N GLU A 189 -6.87 31.69 -0.04
CA GLU A 189 -5.89 32.71 -0.43
C GLU A 189 -5.03 33.17 0.75
N ASP A 190 -5.62 33.36 1.93
CA ASP A 190 -4.90 33.75 3.14
C ASP A 190 -3.94 32.64 3.61
N GLN A 191 -4.36 31.37 3.53
CA GLN A 191 -3.52 30.22 3.84
C GLN A 191 -2.35 30.11 2.85
N SER A 192 -2.61 30.27 1.56
CA SER A 192 -1.61 30.24 0.49
C SER A 192 -0.56 31.35 0.63
N ASN A 193 -1.01 32.59 0.86
CA ASN A 193 -0.13 33.74 1.02
C ASN A 193 0.70 33.69 2.30
N ASN A 194 0.21 33.04 3.36
CA ASN A 194 0.97 32.83 4.58
C ASN A 194 2.06 31.76 4.44
N HIS A 195 1.86 30.75 3.60
CA HIS A 195 2.89 29.75 3.30
C HIS A 195 4.04 30.30 2.43
N LEU A 196 3.79 31.34 1.64
CA LEU A 196 4.81 32.01 0.79
C LEU A 196 5.67 33.04 1.53
N LYS A 197 5.28 33.44 2.76
CA LYS A 197 5.95 34.48 3.56
C LYS A 197 6.88 33.95 4.67
N LYS A 198 7.19 32.66 4.69
CA LYS A 198 8.02 32.03 5.73
C LYS A 198 9.31 31.46 5.19
#